data_AF-A0A2T8F7N0-F1
#
_entry.id   AF-A0A2T8F7N0-F1
#
_cell.length_a   1.000
_cell.length_b   1.000
_cell.length_c   1.000
_cell.angle_alpha   90.00
_cell.angle_beta   90.00
_cell.angle_gamma   90.00
#
_symmetry.space_group_name_H-M   'P 1'
#
loop_
_entity.id
_entity.type
_entity.pdbx_description
1 polymer ?
#
loop_
_entity_poly.entity_id
_entity_poly.type
_entity_poly.pdbx_seq_one_letter_code
_entity_poly.pdbx_strand_id
1 'polypeptide(L)'
;MVRMRTTTLAAAVAPILLALPLLAACSEDEPADPTAPVEVELGKEFTWNDFTVADGWSLETMNPSAGVESVEMPVIAAEATNGADEPRFVLFEVVFAKEGNRLATIHCTSVSIEPGATEPLDCTGFGQEVPQGQDTIVVQEITR
;
A
#
# COMPACT_ATOMS: atom_id res chain seq x y z
N MET A 1 45.01 -31.47 -57.52
CA MET A 1 43.74 -32.23 -57.65
C MET A 1 43.01 -32.18 -56.30
N VAL A 2 41.68 -32.38 -56.26
CA VAL A 2 40.84 -32.07 -55.06
C VAL A 2 40.32 -33.33 -54.35
N ARG A 3 40.42 -33.34 -53.01
CA ARG A 3 39.53 -33.97 -51.98
C ARG A 3 40.09 -33.60 -50.58
N MET A 4 39.35 -33.20 -49.54
CA MET A 4 38.13 -33.75 -48.87
C MET A 4 38.35 -35.16 -48.29
N ARG A 5 37.84 -35.60 -47.13
CA ARG A 5 37.04 -35.07 -45.98
C ARG A 5 37.00 -36.21 -44.92
N THR A 6 36.83 -36.11 -43.59
CA THR A 6 36.83 -35.07 -42.52
C THR A 6 36.92 -35.82 -41.15
N THR A 7 36.86 -35.13 -39.98
CA THR A 7 36.29 -35.63 -38.67
C THR A 7 37.00 -36.81 -37.93
N THR A 8 37.10 -36.92 -36.59
CA THR A 8 36.92 -36.01 -35.42
C THR A 8 37.58 -36.64 -34.16
N LEU A 9 37.38 -36.01 -32.97
CA LEU A 9 37.57 -36.53 -31.59
C LEU A 9 38.98 -36.45 -30.98
N ALA A 10 39.28 -35.27 -30.43
CA ALA A 10 40.06 -35.17 -29.19
C ALA A 10 39.06 -35.05 -28.01
N ALA A 11 39.26 -35.80 -26.93
CA ALA A 11 38.28 -35.92 -25.85
C ALA A 11 38.64 -35.07 -24.62
N ALA A 12 37.59 -34.54 -23.98
CA ALA A 12 37.49 -34.10 -22.59
C ALA A 12 38.76 -33.58 -21.88
N VAL A 13 38.91 -32.25 -21.83
CA VAL A 13 39.61 -31.57 -20.73
C VAL A 13 38.55 -31.02 -19.78
N ALA A 14 38.60 -31.40 -18.51
CA ALA A 14 37.60 -30.98 -17.51
C ALA A 14 37.93 -29.59 -16.93
N PRO A 15 36.99 -28.63 -16.93
CA PRO A 15 37.15 -27.38 -16.21
C PRO A 15 36.89 -27.59 -14.70
N ILE A 16 37.76 -27.02 -13.87
CA ILE A 16 37.66 -27.07 -12.41
C ILE A 16 36.55 -26.11 -11.95
N LEU A 17 35.64 -26.58 -11.08
CA LEU A 17 34.72 -25.70 -10.36
C LEU A 17 35.51 -24.86 -9.35
N LEU A 18 35.63 -23.56 -9.62
CA LEU A 18 35.98 -22.56 -8.62
C LEU A 18 34.70 -21.98 -8.02
N ALA A 19 34.62 -21.96 -6.68
CA ALA A 19 33.41 -21.60 -5.96
C ALA A 19 33.08 -20.09 -6.07
N LEU A 20 31.79 -19.78 -6.13
CA LEU A 20 31.30 -18.40 -6.03
C LEU A 20 31.37 -17.93 -4.56
N PRO A 21 31.94 -16.76 -4.25
CA PRO A 21 31.62 -16.06 -3.02
C PRO A 21 30.21 -15.46 -3.14
N LEU A 22 29.24 -16.13 -2.53
CA LEU A 22 27.86 -15.63 -2.41
C LEU A 22 27.82 -14.41 -1.49
N LEU A 23 27.79 -13.21 -2.07
CA LEU A 23 27.45 -11.96 -1.37
C LEU A 23 25.96 -11.64 -1.61
N ALA A 24 25.10 -12.55 -1.15
CA ALA A 24 23.64 -12.48 -1.25
C ALA A 24 23.01 -12.96 0.07
N ALA A 25 23.49 -12.41 1.19
CA ALA A 25 23.08 -12.74 2.55
C ALA A 25 22.94 -11.45 3.37
N CYS A 26 21.81 -10.78 3.16
CA CYS A 26 21.17 -9.68 3.88
C CYS A 26 20.00 -9.24 2.95
N SER A 27 18.75 -9.11 3.40
CA SER A 27 18.23 -9.25 4.76
C SER A 27 17.79 -10.67 5.11
N GLU A 28 17.80 -10.97 6.41
CA GLU A 28 17.03 -12.07 7.02
C GLU A 28 15.58 -11.59 7.23
N ASP A 29 14.64 -12.52 7.49
CA ASP A 29 13.21 -12.24 7.65
C ASP A 29 12.90 -11.42 8.93
N GLU A 30 13.16 -10.11 8.89
CA GLU A 30 12.45 -9.16 9.75
C GLU A 30 10.95 -9.20 9.38
N PRO A 31 10.02 -9.31 10.35
CA PRO A 31 8.60 -9.21 10.05
C PRO A 31 8.32 -7.83 9.47
N ALA A 32 7.65 -7.78 8.33
CA ALA A 32 7.26 -6.51 7.71
C ALA A 32 6.46 -5.68 8.72
N ASP A 33 6.94 -4.46 8.99
CA ASP A 33 6.36 -3.56 9.97
C ASP A 33 4.88 -3.31 9.62
N PRO A 34 3.92 -3.72 10.49
CA PRO A 34 2.51 -3.68 10.16
C PRO A 34 1.95 -2.24 10.12
N THR A 35 2.69 -1.23 10.60
CA THR A 35 2.30 0.19 10.49
C THR A 35 3.09 0.95 9.41
N ALA A 36 3.98 0.27 8.67
CA ALA A 36 4.71 0.88 7.57
C ALA A 36 3.80 1.53 6.52
N PRO A 37 4.24 2.62 5.85
CA PRO A 37 3.48 3.22 4.76
C PRO A 37 3.30 2.26 3.57
N VAL A 38 2.06 2.13 3.08
CA VAL A 38 1.73 1.30 1.91
C VAL A 38 1.08 2.14 0.80
N GLU A 39 1.53 1.94 -0.45
CA GLU A 39 0.89 2.53 -1.64
C GLU A 39 -0.32 1.69 -2.07
N VAL A 40 -1.46 2.34 -2.30
CA VAL A 40 -2.76 1.68 -2.56
C VAL A 40 -3.48 2.38 -3.71
N GLU A 41 -4.02 1.60 -4.66
CA GLU A 41 -4.93 2.10 -5.70
C GLU A 41 -6.31 2.47 -5.11
N LEU A 42 -6.89 3.61 -5.52
CA LEU A 42 -8.19 4.08 -5.06
C LEU A 42 -9.29 3.02 -5.28
N GLY A 43 -10.04 2.71 -4.21
CA GLY A 43 -11.14 1.74 -4.23
C GLY A 43 -10.71 0.27 -4.32
N LYS A 44 -9.42 -0.06 -4.15
CA LYS A 44 -8.95 -1.46 -4.02
C LYS A 44 -8.89 -1.91 -2.56
N GLU A 45 -9.08 -3.21 -2.37
CA GLU A 45 -8.80 -3.85 -1.08
C GLU A 45 -7.36 -3.60 -0.64
N PHE A 46 -7.16 -3.28 0.63
CA PHE A 46 -5.84 -3.22 1.25
C PHE A 46 -5.89 -3.67 2.71
N THR A 47 -4.74 -4.11 3.23
CA THR A 47 -4.57 -4.45 4.65
C THR A 47 -3.46 -3.58 5.24
N TRP A 48 -3.73 -2.97 6.39
CA TRP A 48 -2.76 -2.19 7.16
C TRP A 48 -3.02 -2.38 8.66
N ASN A 49 -1.97 -2.64 9.44
CA ASN A 49 -2.04 -2.84 10.90
C ASN A 49 -3.17 -3.79 11.36
N ASP A 50 -3.21 -4.99 10.75
CA ASP A 50 -4.22 -6.05 10.93
C ASP A 50 -5.67 -5.70 10.53
N PHE A 51 -5.93 -4.51 9.99
CA PHE A 51 -7.24 -4.14 9.44
C PHE A 51 -7.26 -4.29 7.93
N THR A 52 -8.28 -4.98 7.40
CA THR A 52 -8.55 -5.05 5.95
C THR A 52 -9.71 -4.12 5.59
N VAL A 53 -9.47 -3.18 4.69
CA VAL A 53 -10.52 -2.38 4.03
C VAL A 53 -10.85 -3.07 2.71
N ALA A 54 -12.12 -3.45 2.53
CA ALA A 54 -12.60 -4.21 1.37
C ALA A 54 -12.63 -3.36 0.08
N ASP A 55 -12.76 -4.00 -1.10
CA ASP A 55 -12.84 -3.28 -2.36
C ASP A 55 -14.14 -2.46 -2.54
N GLY A 56 -14.09 -1.42 -3.37
CA GLY A 56 -15.24 -0.57 -3.69
C GLY A 56 -15.44 0.66 -2.80
N TRP A 57 -14.53 0.95 -1.86
CA TRP A 57 -14.51 2.23 -1.12
C TRP A 57 -14.32 3.43 -2.05
N SER A 58 -14.85 4.60 -1.66
CA SER A 58 -14.90 5.81 -2.48
C SER A 58 -14.24 7.01 -1.81
N LEU A 59 -13.61 7.87 -2.62
CA LEU A 59 -13.37 9.27 -2.27
C LEU A 59 -14.62 10.08 -2.65
N GLU A 60 -15.24 10.71 -1.65
CA GLU A 60 -16.46 11.50 -1.77
C GLU A 60 -16.23 12.94 -1.29
N THR A 61 -17.27 13.76 -1.36
CA THR A 61 -17.24 15.15 -0.90
C THR A 61 -18.34 15.39 0.13
N MET A 62 -18.02 16.09 1.22
CA MET A 62 -19.02 16.69 2.09
C MET A 62 -19.01 18.21 1.97
N ASN A 63 -20.19 18.81 2.11
CA ASN A 63 -20.36 20.26 2.22
C ASN A 63 -20.85 20.58 3.64
N PRO A 64 -19.98 21.04 4.55
CA PRO A 64 -20.34 21.28 5.96
C PRO A 64 -21.20 22.54 6.18
N SER A 65 -21.52 23.29 5.12
CA SER A 65 -21.95 24.69 5.20
C SER A 65 -23.19 25.00 4.36
N ALA A 66 -24.35 25.12 5.03
CA ALA A 66 -25.63 25.44 4.40
C ALA A 66 -25.93 26.95 4.29
N GLY A 67 -24.94 27.84 4.11
CA GLY A 67 -25.22 29.29 4.11
C GLY A 67 -24.15 30.29 3.67
N VAL A 68 -22.85 29.97 3.71
CA VAL A 68 -21.76 30.82 3.20
C VAL A 68 -20.67 29.94 2.55
N GLU A 69 -19.97 30.50 1.56
CA GLU A 69 -18.93 29.88 0.70
C GLU A 69 -18.59 28.42 1.00
N SER A 70 -19.30 27.51 0.32
CA SER A 70 -19.16 26.08 0.51
C SER A 70 -17.85 25.56 -0.07
N VAL A 71 -16.89 25.29 0.81
CA VAL A 71 -15.71 24.48 0.51
C VAL A 71 -16.11 23.01 0.62
N GLU A 72 -16.01 22.27 -0.48
CA GLU A 72 -16.15 20.81 -0.46
C GLU A 72 -14.93 20.21 0.25
N MET A 73 -15.16 19.42 1.29
CA MET A 73 -14.11 18.70 2.00
C MET A 73 -14.08 17.23 1.54
N PRO A 74 -12.89 16.64 1.32
CA PRO A 74 -12.79 15.23 0.96
C PRO A 74 -13.13 14.31 2.13
N VAL A 75 -13.84 13.24 1.81
CA VAL A 75 -14.28 12.17 2.74
C VAL A 75 -13.97 10.83 2.09
N ILE A 76 -13.63 9.80 2.87
CA ILE A 76 -13.61 8.42 2.35
C ILE A 76 -14.78 7.65 2.95
N ALA A 77 -15.62 7.06 2.10
CA ALA A 77 -16.63 6.10 2.54
C ALA A 77 -16.03 4.68 2.44
N ALA A 78 -15.75 4.09 3.61
CA ALA A 78 -15.10 2.79 3.74
C ALA A 78 -15.55 2.08 5.03
N GLU A 79 -15.39 0.76 5.04
CA GLU A 79 -15.53 -0.10 6.22
C GLU A 79 -14.24 -0.91 6.40
N ALA A 80 -13.89 -1.24 7.64
CA ALA A 80 -12.70 -2.02 7.96
C ALA A 80 -13.06 -3.26 8.78
N THR A 81 -12.43 -4.38 8.44
CA THR A 81 -12.53 -5.65 9.18
C THR A 81 -11.32 -5.83 10.08
N ASN A 82 -11.52 -6.14 11.37
CA ASN A 82 -10.44 -6.42 12.31
C ASN A 82 -9.94 -7.87 12.16
N GLY A 83 -8.70 -8.05 11.70
CA GLY A 83 -8.04 -9.35 11.57
C GLY A 83 -7.29 -9.83 12.82
N ALA A 84 -7.15 -8.99 13.85
CA ALA A 84 -6.50 -9.36 15.11
C ALA A 84 -7.40 -10.21 16.02
N ASP A 85 -6.81 -10.81 17.06
CA ASP A 85 -7.50 -11.65 18.04
C ASP A 85 -8.05 -10.87 19.27
N GLU A 86 -7.83 -9.55 19.33
CA GLU A 86 -8.40 -8.65 20.33
C GLU A 86 -9.19 -7.47 19.71
N PRO A 87 -10.17 -6.86 20.43
CA PRO A 87 -10.91 -5.70 19.94
C PRO A 87 -10.01 -4.46 19.82
N ARG A 88 -10.01 -3.82 18.64
CA ARG A 88 -9.11 -2.69 18.32
C ARG A 88 -9.84 -1.57 17.61
N PHE A 89 -9.27 -0.37 17.65
CA PHE A 89 -9.73 0.81 16.92
C PHE A 89 -8.82 1.05 15.71
N VAL A 90 -9.39 1.45 14.57
CA VAL A 90 -8.65 1.91 13.39
C VAL A 90 -8.09 3.32 13.65
N LEU A 91 -6.86 3.56 13.21
CA LEU A 91 -6.18 4.85 13.33
C LEU A 91 -5.09 5.01 12.26
N PHE A 92 -5.39 5.64 11.12
CA PHE A 92 -4.41 5.90 10.05
C PHE A 92 -4.68 7.21 9.29
N GLU A 93 -3.69 7.64 8.50
CA GLU A 93 -3.79 8.71 7.51
C GLU A 93 -3.80 8.14 6.10
N VAL A 94 -4.73 8.63 5.27
CA VAL A 94 -4.69 8.50 3.82
C VAL A 94 -4.08 9.77 3.23
N VAL A 95 -2.87 9.66 2.70
CA VAL A 95 -2.12 10.76 2.10
C VAL A 95 -2.27 10.73 0.59
N PHE A 96 -2.81 11.81 0.04
CA PHE A 96 -2.89 12.06 -1.40
C PHE A 96 -1.64 12.83 -1.83
N ALA A 97 -0.91 12.32 -2.81
CA ALA A 97 0.34 12.91 -3.28
C ALA A 97 0.51 12.83 -4.80
N LYS A 98 1.17 13.82 -5.38
CA LYS A 98 1.49 13.88 -6.81
C LYS A 98 2.83 14.55 -7.05
N GLU A 99 3.69 13.90 -7.83
CA GLU A 99 5.01 14.43 -8.22
C GLU A 99 5.87 14.82 -7.00
N GLY A 100 5.73 14.08 -5.89
CA GLY A 100 6.40 14.33 -4.60
C GLY A 100 5.75 15.39 -3.70
N ASN A 101 4.66 16.04 -4.15
CA ASN A 101 3.92 17.03 -3.38
C ASN A 101 2.71 16.38 -2.70
N ARG A 102 2.57 16.58 -1.38
CA ARG A 102 1.35 16.22 -0.63
C ARG A 102 0.23 17.20 -1.02
N LEU A 103 -0.92 16.66 -1.42
CA LEU A 103 -2.10 17.42 -1.87
C LEU A 103 -3.23 17.39 -0.83
N ALA A 104 -3.47 16.24 -0.20
CA ALA A 104 -4.42 16.11 0.91
C ALA A 104 -3.96 15.04 1.92
N THR A 105 -4.59 15.02 3.09
CA THR A 105 -4.43 14.04 4.15
C THR A 105 -5.77 13.88 4.85
N ILE A 106 -6.34 12.68 4.76
CA ILE A 106 -7.62 12.31 5.37
C ILE A 106 -7.30 11.43 6.58
N HIS A 107 -7.75 11.83 7.77
CA HIS A 107 -7.55 11.03 8.98
C HIS A 107 -8.71 10.04 9.10
N CYS A 108 -8.41 8.75 9.19
CA CYS A 108 -9.36 7.66 9.29
C CYS A 108 -9.36 7.05 10.70
N THR A 109 -10.56 6.91 11.28
CA THR A 109 -10.79 6.33 12.61
C THR A 109 -12.01 5.42 12.62
N SER A 110 -12.18 4.59 13.65
CA SER A 110 -13.39 3.77 13.86
C SER A 110 -13.84 3.77 15.31
N VAL A 111 -14.98 3.13 15.58
CA VAL A 111 -15.30 2.58 16.91
C VAL A 111 -14.42 1.35 17.22
N SER A 112 -14.55 0.76 18.41
CA SER A 112 -13.89 -0.51 18.72
C SER A 112 -14.50 -1.62 17.87
N ILE A 113 -13.67 -2.30 17.08
CA ILE A 113 -14.06 -3.39 16.18
C ILE A 113 -13.68 -4.72 16.85
N GLU A 114 -14.65 -5.59 17.09
CA GLU A 114 -14.41 -6.94 17.63
C GLU A 114 -13.64 -7.83 16.62
N PRO A 115 -12.89 -8.85 17.07
CA PRO A 115 -12.19 -9.80 16.21
C PRO A 115 -13.08 -10.41 15.11
N GLY A 116 -12.69 -10.23 13.84
CA GLY A 116 -13.45 -10.70 12.68
C GLY A 116 -14.73 -9.93 12.37
N ALA A 117 -15.05 -8.85 13.08
CA ALA A 117 -16.14 -7.94 12.76
C ALA A 117 -15.70 -6.85 11.77
N THR A 118 -16.69 -6.24 11.11
CA THR A 118 -16.52 -5.13 10.15
C THR A 118 -17.34 -3.94 10.64
N GLU A 119 -16.74 -2.75 10.69
CA GLU A 119 -17.39 -1.50 11.12
C GLU A 119 -17.00 -0.33 10.18
N PRO A 120 -17.85 0.70 10.02
CA PRO A 120 -17.56 1.86 9.18
C PRO A 120 -16.46 2.76 9.75
N LEU A 121 -15.74 3.45 8.85
CA LEU A 121 -14.73 4.44 9.20
C LEU A 121 -15.30 5.87 9.18
N ASP A 122 -14.88 6.70 10.13
CA ASP A 122 -14.90 8.17 9.97
C ASP A 122 -13.56 8.59 9.38
N CYS A 123 -13.58 8.89 8.07
CA CYS A 123 -12.43 9.33 7.29
C CYS A 123 -12.68 10.76 6.74
N THR A 124 -12.29 11.78 7.50
CA THR A 124 -12.57 13.20 7.15
C THR A 124 -11.29 14.01 6.91
N GLY A 125 -11.17 14.65 5.74
CA GLY A 125 -10.08 15.58 5.41
C GLY A 125 -10.44 17.02 5.75
N PHE A 126 -10.06 17.49 6.94
CA PHE A 126 -10.45 18.81 7.42
C PHE A 126 -9.65 19.96 6.77
N GLY A 127 -10.37 20.93 6.20
CA GLY A 127 -9.80 22.21 5.76
C GLY A 127 -8.89 22.12 4.52
N GLN A 128 -9.08 21.10 3.68
CA GLN A 128 -8.31 20.85 2.46
C GLN A 128 -9.24 20.73 1.25
N GLU A 129 -8.74 21.07 0.07
CA GLU A 129 -9.47 20.88 -1.19
C GLU A 129 -9.55 19.39 -1.56
N VAL A 130 -10.60 19.00 -2.27
CA VAL A 130 -10.79 17.63 -2.75
C VAL A 130 -9.68 17.26 -3.75
N PRO A 131 -8.85 16.24 -3.49
CA PRO A 131 -7.74 15.87 -4.36
C PRO A 131 -8.26 15.27 -5.68
N GLN A 132 -7.69 15.70 -6.81
CA GLN A 132 -8.09 15.26 -8.14
C GLN A 132 -6.92 14.65 -8.93
N GLY A 133 -7.24 13.84 -9.95
CA GLY A 133 -6.25 13.37 -10.94
C GLY A 133 -5.11 12.54 -10.35
N GLN A 134 -5.44 11.70 -9.37
CA GLN A 134 -4.63 10.64 -8.75
C GLN A 134 -5.44 9.34 -8.78
N ASP A 135 -4.76 8.23 -8.97
CA ASP A 135 -5.28 6.85 -8.89
C ASP A 135 -4.72 6.10 -7.67
N THR A 136 -3.69 6.65 -7.02
CA THR A 136 -2.89 6.03 -5.97
C THR A 136 -2.80 6.94 -4.75
N ILE A 137 -2.85 6.36 -3.56
CA ILE A 137 -2.69 7.00 -2.23
C ILE A 137 -1.59 6.30 -1.42
N VAL A 138 -1.16 6.91 -0.32
CA VAL A 138 -0.36 6.25 0.72
C VAL A 138 -1.20 6.11 1.99
N VAL A 139 -1.31 4.91 2.54
CA VAL A 139 -1.87 4.65 3.89
C VAL A 139 -0.71 4.53 4.88
N GLN A 140 -0.77 5.24 6.00
CA GLN A 140 0.32 5.34 6.97
C GLN A 140 -0.17 5.71 8.39
N GLU A 141 0.72 5.65 9.40
CA GLU A 141 0.43 6.21 10.73
C GLU A 141 0.08 7.70 10.69
N ILE A 142 -0.63 8.17 11.73
CA ILE A 142 -0.91 9.60 11.94
C ILE A 142 0.38 10.36 12.22
N THR A 143 0.64 11.43 11.47
CA THR A 143 1.85 12.26 11.58
C THR A 143 1.57 13.64 12.17
N ARG A 144 2.57 14.24 12.85
CA ARG A 144 2.47 15.55 13.55
C ARG A 144 3.59 16.49 13.13
#